data_AF-A0A356TEP9-F1
#
_entry.id   AF-A0A356TEP9-F1
#
_cell.length_a   1.000
_cell.length_b   1.000
_cell.length_c   1.000
_cell.angle_alpha   90.00
_cell.angle_beta   90.00
_cell.angle_gamma   90.00
#
_symmetry.space_group_name_H-M   'P 1'
#
loop_
_entity.id
_entity.type
_entity.pdbx_description
1 polymer ?
#
loop_
_entity_poly.entity_id
_entity_poly.type
_entity_poly.pdbx_seq_one_letter_code
_entity_poly.pdbx_strand_id
1 'polypeptide(L)'
;MTRTLLSFALALAVVGPGVASAQPRHAPARHGGVLDLSGYPHVRLPHIPPNVRVLIVRDSRVERLGHLPHGLRQLDISGSAVRRIGYLPSTLRVLRARNTPLRRLGAMPHQLEELDVAGTQVTRIGYLPPNLRVLNVSRTPLRRLGYLPPSLEVLRMRRTNLQLRHVPPNLRVLDMGPTGTQRAGRRGWRDAPPPVTVQPRREVRRREVRRREVRRTRRGGIRVRAH
;
A
#
# COMPACT_ATOMS: atom_id res chain seq x y z
N MET A 1 53.62 19.33 0.48
CA MET A 1 53.81 18.43 1.64
C MET A 1 53.69 19.34 2.85
N THR A 2 52.63 19.33 3.66
CA THR A 2 52.18 18.27 4.57
C THR A 2 50.71 18.50 4.94
N ARG A 3 49.94 17.41 5.08
CA ARG A 3 48.53 17.40 5.48
C ARG A 3 48.46 17.23 7.01
N THR A 4 47.78 18.13 7.70
CA THR A 4 47.50 18.00 9.14
C THR A 4 46.18 17.27 9.32
N LEU A 5 46.24 16.06 9.88
CA LEU A 5 45.09 15.22 10.21
C LEU A 5 44.45 15.72 11.50
N LEU A 6 43.22 16.24 11.41
CA LEU A 6 42.39 16.56 12.57
C LEU A 6 41.60 15.29 12.96
N SER A 7 42.16 14.49 13.87
CA SER A 7 41.41 13.46 14.58
C SER A 7 40.62 14.11 15.71
N PHE A 8 39.29 14.11 15.63
CA PHE A 8 38.44 14.49 16.74
C PHE A 8 37.90 13.24 17.44
N ALA A 9 38.44 13.04 18.65
CA ALA A 9 37.92 12.13 19.67
C ALA A 9 36.55 12.63 20.16
N LEU A 10 35.66 11.71 20.54
CA LEU A 10 34.49 12.04 21.36
C LEU A 10 34.41 11.10 22.57
N ALA A 11 34.97 11.62 23.66
CA ALA A 11 34.62 11.54 25.06
C ALA A 11 33.72 10.39 25.57
N LEU A 12 34.34 9.55 26.41
CA LEU A 12 33.71 8.92 27.56
C LEU A 12 33.26 9.99 28.56
N ALA A 13 32.00 9.95 29.00
CA ALA A 13 31.52 10.74 30.13
C ALA A 13 31.16 9.81 31.30
N VAL A 14 31.73 10.17 32.45
CA VAL A 14 31.67 9.56 33.77
C VAL A 14 30.30 9.78 34.43
N VAL A 15 29.96 8.85 35.34
CA VAL A 15 28.73 8.67 36.13
C VAL A 15 28.41 9.83 37.06
N GLY A 16 27.12 10.13 37.24
CA GLY A 16 26.54 10.81 38.41
C GLY A 16 25.28 10.05 38.88
N PRO A 17 24.96 9.96 40.19
CA PRO A 17 23.91 9.09 40.70
C PRO A 17 22.55 9.79 40.75
N GLY A 18 21.49 9.03 40.43
CA GLY A 18 20.14 9.26 40.97
C GLY A 18 19.27 10.30 40.25
N VAL A 19 18.68 9.93 39.11
CA VAL A 19 17.25 10.20 38.83
C VAL A 19 16.73 9.08 37.93
N ALA A 20 15.75 8.32 38.43
CA ALA A 20 15.04 7.32 37.66
C ALA A 20 14.27 8.00 36.51
N SER A 21 14.68 7.77 35.26
CA SER A 21 13.92 8.20 34.07
C SER A 21 14.29 7.36 32.85
N ALA A 22 13.32 6.53 32.44
CA ALA A 22 13.08 5.99 31.10
C ALA A 22 14.30 5.73 30.18
N GLN A 23 14.90 4.54 30.29
CA GLN A 23 15.60 3.94 29.16
C GLN A 23 14.59 3.25 28.22
N PRO A 24 14.48 3.60 26.93
CA PRO A 24 13.96 2.67 25.94
C PRO A 24 15.05 1.60 25.73
N ARG A 25 14.86 0.45 26.39
CA ARG A 25 15.64 -0.77 26.19
C ARG A 25 15.39 -1.34 24.79
N HIS A 26 16.05 -0.83 23.75
CA HIS A 26 16.27 -1.58 22.51
C HIS A 26 17.51 -1.05 21.78
N ALA A 27 18.66 -1.62 22.09
CA ALA A 27 19.81 -1.55 21.20
C ALA A 27 19.42 -2.20 19.85
N PRO A 28 19.71 -1.58 18.69
CA PRO A 28 19.40 -2.18 17.40
C PRO A 28 20.18 -3.49 17.25
N ALA A 29 19.47 -4.61 17.06
CA ALA A 29 20.04 -5.94 16.92
C ALA A 29 21.04 -5.97 15.75
N ARG A 30 22.33 -6.02 16.05
CA ARG A 30 23.43 -6.08 15.08
C ARG A 30 23.71 -7.52 14.66
N HIS A 31 22.78 -8.16 13.95
CA HIS A 31 23.09 -9.40 13.22
C HIS A 31 22.40 -9.39 11.85
N GLY A 32 23.19 -9.55 10.78
CA GLY A 32 22.67 -9.83 9.42
C GLY A 32 22.30 -8.62 8.53
N GLY A 33 22.69 -7.39 8.89
CA GLY A 33 22.37 -6.20 8.09
C GLY A 33 20.89 -5.80 8.16
N VAL A 34 20.17 -6.23 9.19
CA VAL A 34 18.82 -5.77 9.51
C VAL A 34 18.92 -4.58 10.47
N LEU A 35 18.21 -3.50 10.19
CA LEU A 35 18.02 -2.37 11.09
C LEU A 35 16.52 -2.17 11.31
N ASP A 36 16.08 -2.35 12.55
CA ASP A 36 14.71 -2.11 12.96
C ASP A 36 14.61 -0.81 13.76
N LEU A 37 13.81 0.11 13.23
CA LEU A 37 13.45 1.44 13.76
C LEU A 37 11.92 1.54 13.88
N SER A 38 11.24 0.43 14.18
CA SER A 38 9.81 0.45 14.46
C SER A 38 9.52 1.31 15.69
N GLY A 39 8.45 2.10 15.63
CA GLY A 39 8.09 3.06 16.69
C GLY A 39 9.03 4.26 16.81
N TYR A 40 9.92 4.48 15.85
CA TYR A 40 10.91 5.56 15.93
C TYR A 40 10.23 6.94 16.10
N PRO A 41 10.55 7.68 17.17
CA PRO A 41 9.72 8.82 17.60
C PRO A 41 9.98 10.09 16.80
N HIS A 42 11.05 10.12 16.01
CA HIS A 42 11.47 11.31 15.28
C HIS A 42 10.95 11.33 13.84
N VAL A 43 10.82 12.55 13.31
CA VAL A 43 10.28 12.81 11.97
C VAL A 43 11.25 12.46 10.83
N ARG A 44 12.54 12.32 11.12
CA ARG A 44 13.61 12.05 10.15
C ARG A 44 14.44 10.85 10.60
N LEU A 45 14.79 9.98 9.66
CA LEU A 45 15.66 8.84 9.94
C LEU A 45 17.05 9.29 10.43
N PRO A 46 17.67 8.52 11.34
CA PRO A 46 19.08 8.70 11.67
C PRO A 46 19.95 8.29 10.48
N HIS A 47 21.26 8.55 10.56
CA HIS A 47 22.20 8.01 9.58
C HIS A 47 22.13 6.49 9.57
N ILE A 48 21.88 5.90 8.40
CA ILE A 48 21.69 4.47 8.22
C ILE A 48 23.03 3.85 7.80
N PRO A 49 23.56 2.86 8.53
CA PRO A 49 24.82 2.22 8.16
C PRO A 49 24.79 1.62 6.74
N PRO A 50 25.89 1.71 5.97
CA PRO A 50 25.92 1.30 4.56
C PRO A 50 25.73 -0.21 4.34
N ASN A 51 25.98 -1.03 5.36
CA ASN A 51 25.82 -2.49 5.33
C ASN A 51 24.38 -2.97 5.57
N VAL A 52 23.44 -2.06 5.84
CA VAL A 52 22.03 -2.41 6.04
C VAL A 52 21.41 -2.92 4.72
N ARG A 53 20.87 -4.13 4.76
CA ARG A 53 20.15 -4.81 3.69
C ARG A 53 18.64 -4.82 3.92
N VAL A 54 18.19 -4.75 5.17
CA VAL A 54 16.78 -4.72 5.54
C VAL A 54 16.56 -3.55 6.50
N LEU A 55 15.67 -2.63 6.14
CA LEU A 55 15.31 -1.50 6.98
C LEU A 55 13.81 -1.58 7.30
N ILE A 56 13.50 -1.63 8.59
CA ILE A 56 12.14 -1.66 9.12
C ILE A 56 11.93 -0.35 9.88
N VAL A 57 10.87 0.39 9.55
CA VAL A 57 10.54 1.70 10.14
C VAL A 57 9.03 1.78 10.40
N ARG A 58 8.47 0.70 10.95
CA ARG A 58 7.02 0.57 11.12
C ARG A 58 6.50 1.49 12.21
N ASP A 59 5.24 1.92 12.08
CA ASP A 59 4.51 2.66 13.11
C ASP A 59 5.31 3.85 13.69
N SER A 60 6.05 4.53 12.81
CA SER A 60 6.99 5.59 13.17
C SER A 60 6.47 6.97 12.78
N ARG A 61 7.00 8.02 13.42
CA ARG A 61 6.68 9.42 13.05
C ARG A 61 7.45 9.91 11.83
N VAL A 62 8.21 9.04 11.18
CA VAL A 62 9.07 9.41 10.05
C VAL A 62 8.22 9.89 8.89
N GLU A 63 8.47 11.12 8.45
CA GLU A 63 7.81 11.70 7.28
C GLU A 63 8.67 11.64 6.01
N ARG A 64 10.00 11.51 6.18
CA ARG A 64 11.00 11.51 5.11
C ARG A 64 12.10 10.48 5.38
N LEU A 65 12.40 9.68 4.37
CA LEU A 65 13.41 8.61 4.46
C LEU A 65 14.86 9.10 4.30
N GLY A 66 15.08 10.24 3.63
CA GLY A 66 16.45 10.71 3.35
C GLY A 66 17.22 9.77 2.40
N HIS A 67 18.53 9.69 2.59
CA HIS A 67 19.40 8.80 1.81
C HIS A 67 19.34 7.37 2.36
N LEU A 68 18.93 6.43 1.50
CA LEU A 68 18.91 5.00 1.82
C LEU A 68 20.22 4.35 1.35
N PRO A 69 20.72 3.32 2.07
CA PRO A 69 21.96 2.65 1.70
C PRO A 69 21.84 1.96 0.35
N HIS A 70 22.88 2.06 -0.50
CA HIS A 70 22.89 1.50 -1.85
C HIS A 70 22.66 -0.02 -1.89
N GLY A 71 23.02 -0.72 -0.81
CA GLY A 71 22.85 -2.16 -0.67
C GLY A 71 21.47 -2.62 -0.18
N LEU A 72 20.54 -1.71 0.09
CA LEU A 72 19.25 -2.04 0.70
C LEU A 72 18.39 -2.93 -0.22
N ARG A 73 17.98 -4.09 0.29
CA ARG A 73 17.15 -5.06 -0.43
C ARG A 73 15.70 -5.02 0.00
N GLN A 74 15.42 -4.69 1.26
CA GLN A 74 14.05 -4.64 1.79
C GLN A 74 13.83 -3.36 2.59
N LEU A 75 12.69 -2.72 2.33
CA LEU A 75 12.23 -1.54 3.05
C LEU A 75 10.79 -1.74 3.49
N ASP A 76 10.55 -1.66 4.80
CA ASP A 76 9.21 -1.62 5.36
C ASP A 76 8.99 -0.34 6.16
N ILE A 77 8.07 0.49 5.68
CA ILE A 77 7.69 1.77 6.29
C ILE A 77 6.20 1.76 6.68
N SER A 78 5.62 0.58 6.86
CA SER A 78 4.18 0.44 7.12
C SER A 78 3.75 1.17 8.40
N GLY A 79 2.65 1.89 8.35
CA GLY A 79 2.16 2.69 9.50
C GLY A 79 2.98 3.95 9.79
N SER A 80 4.01 4.26 8.99
CA SER A 80 4.77 5.51 9.15
C SER A 80 4.05 6.73 8.55
N ALA A 81 4.50 7.93 8.93
CA ALA A 81 3.98 9.20 8.41
C ALA A 81 4.54 9.60 7.02
N VAL A 82 5.22 8.68 6.31
CA VAL A 82 5.88 8.98 5.03
C VAL A 82 4.85 9.35 3.94
N ARG A 83 4.94 10.59 3.45
CA ARG A 83 4.02 11.13 2.42
C ARG A 83 4.51 10.97 0.98
N ARG A 84 5.83 10.83 0.80
CA ARG A 84 6.51 10.71 -0.50
C ARG A 84 7.71 9.78 -0.36
N ILE A 85 7.86 8.90 -1.34
CA ILE A 85 9.06 8.08 -1.50
C ILE A 85 9.97 8.82 -2.49
N GLY A 86 11.22 9.07 -2.08
CA GLY A 86 12.25 9.67 -2.93
C GLY A 86 12.88 8.64 -3.87
N TYR A 87 14.18 8.77 -4.12
CA TYR A 87 14.94 7.77 -4.86
C TYR A 87 15.10 6.49 -4.02
N LEU A 88 14.68 5.36 -4.59
CA LEU A 88 14.90 4.05 -4.01
C LEU A 88 16.18 3.43 -4.57
N PRO A 89 16.95 2.68 -3.77
CA PRO A 89 18.12 1.95 -4.26
C PRO A 89 17.75 0.98 -5.39
N SER A 90 18.60 0.89 -6.41
CA SER A 90 18.38 -0.01 -7.56
C SER A 90 18.38 -1.50 -7.17
N THR A 91 18.95 -1.83 -6.01
CA THR A 91 19.04 -3.19 -5.45
C THR A 91 17.80 -3.59 -4.63
N LEU A 92 16.86 -2.67 -4.43
CA LEU A 92 15.66 -2.91 -3.62
C LEU A 92 14.74 -3.94 -4.31
N ARG A 93 14.40 -4.99 -3.58
CA ARG A 93 13.51 -6.08 -4.02
C ARG A 93 12.14 -6.03 -3.37
N VAL A 94 12.05 -5.54 -2.14
CA VAL A 94 10.80 -5.50 -1.38
C VAL A 94 10.54 -4.09 -0.86
N LEU A 95 9.36 -3.55 -1.18
CA LEU A 95 8.87 -2.30 -0.64
C LEU A 95 7.48 -2.50 -0.02
N ARG A 96 7.38 -2.27 1.29
CA ARG A 96 6.12 -2.28 2.03
C ARG A 96 5.87 -0.91 2.64
N ALA A 97 4.76 -0.28 2.27
CA ALA A 97 4.37 1.05 2.72
C ALA A 97 2.88 1.08 3.11
N ARG A 98 2.41 0.01 3.76
CA ARG A 98 0.99 -0.14 4.12
C ARG A 98 0.56 0.96 5.07
N ASN A 99 -0.68 1.43 4.94
CA ASN A 99 -1.29 2.39 5.86
C ASN A 99 -0.43 3.66 6.08
N THR A 100 0.25 4.14 5.04
CA THR A 100 1.00 5.40 5.05
C THR A 100 0.20 6.49 4.33
N PRO A 101 0.40 7.79 4.62
CA PRO A 101 -0.24 8.90 3.91
C PRO A 101 0.33 9.13 2.49
N LEU A 102 1.01 8.13 1.92
CA LEU A 102 1.67 8.17 0.63
C LEU A 102 0.66 8.43 -0.50
N ARG A 103 0.91 9.47 -1.30
CA ARG A 103 0.02 9.89 -2.42
C ARG A 103 0.55 9.55 -3.80
N ARG A 104 1.86 9.43 -3.94
CA ARG A 104 2.54 9.17 -5.21
C ARG A 104 3.71 8.22 -4.97
N LEU A 105 3.88 7.27 -5.89
CA LEU A 105 5.10 6.50 -6.01
C LEU A 105 6.06 7.26 -6.92
N GLY A 106 7.36 7.25 -6.58
CA GLY A 106 8.43 7.70 -7.47
C GLY A 106 8.73 6.65 -8.53
N ALA A 107 9.89 6.78 -9.18
CA ALA A 107 10.41 5.73 -10.06
C ALA A 107 10.65 4.44 -9.25
N MET A 108 10.13 3.32 -9.73
CA MET A 108 10.32 2.02 -9.08
C MET A 108 11.64 1.39 -9.54
N PRO A 109 12.38 0.74 -8.63
CA PRO A 109 13.61 0.05 -8.99
C PRO A 109 13.32 -1.16 -9.87
N HIS A 110 14.18 -1.41 -10.87
CA HIS A 110 14.02 -2.49 -11.84
C HIS A 110 14.02 -3.89 -11.20
N GLN A 111 14.69 -4.05 -10.05
CA GLN A 111 14.82 -5.30 -9.31
C GLN A 111 13.67 -5.54 -8.32
N LEU A 112 12.65 -4.68 -8.28
CA LEU A 112 11.55 -4.82 -7.32
C LEU A 112 10.69 -6.06 -7.65
N GLU A 113 10.55 -6.94 -6.67
CA GLU A 113 9.78 -8.19 -6.73
C GLU A 113 8.46 -8.09 -5.96
N GLU A 114 8.42 -7.30 -4.88
CA GLU A 114 7.23 -7.08 -4.05
C GLU A 114 6.96 -5.59 -3.82
N LEU A 115 5.73 -5.16 -4.12
CA LEU A 115 5.21 -3.85 -3.79
C LEU A 115 3.89 -3.96 -3.01
N ASP A 116 3.90 -3.47 -1.78
CA ASP A 116 2.70 -3.35 -0.96
C ASP A 116 2.44 -1.91 -0.54
N VAL A 117 1.38 -1.33 -1.11
CA VAL A 117 0.93 0.05 -0.83
C VAL A 117 -0.51 0.05 -0.34
N ALA A 118 -0.95 -1.04 0.28
CA ALA A 118 -2.32 -1.17 0.75
C ALA A 118 -2.66 -0.08 1.79
N GLY A 119 -3.86 0.48 1.73
CA GLY A 119 -4.31 1.52 2.68
C GLY A 119 -3.60 2.87 2.52
N THR A 120 -2.93 3.11 1.38
CA THR A 120 -2.34 4.41 1.05
C THR A 120 -3.29 5.29 0.24
N GLN A 121 -2.89 6.53 -0.02
CA GLN A 121 -3.65 7.51 -0.83
C GLN A 121 -3.16 7.57 -2.29
N VAL A 122 -2.48 6.52 -2.77
CA VAL A 122 -1.99 6.45 -4.14
C VAL A 122 -3.17 6.38 -5.12
N THR A 123 -3.22 7.34 -6.05
CA THR A 123 -4.31 7.46 -7.04
C THR A 123 -3.95 6.96 -8.43
N ARG A 124 -2.64 6.86 -8.72
CA ARG A 124 -2.09 6.38 -10.00
C ARG A 124 -0.80 5.63 -9.77
N ILE A 125 -0.61 4.53 -10.48
CA ILE A 125 0.65 3.80 -10.60
C ILE A 125 0.99 3.69 -12.08
N GLY A 126 2.19 4.14 -12.45
CA GLY A 126 2.69 4.11 -13.83
C GLY A 126 3.22 2.74 -14.23
N TYR A 127 4.38 2.72 -14.88
CA TYR A 127 5.06 1.49 -15.30
C TYR A 127 5.48 0.66 -14.09
N LEU A 128 5.04 -0.61 -14.02
CA LEU A 128 5.46 -1.58 -13.01
C LEU A 128 6.75 -2.28 -13.45
N PRO A 129 7.69 -2.58 -12.53
CA PRO A 129 8.95 -3.22 -12.89
C PRO A 129 8.73 -4.63 -13.44
N PRO A 130 9.55 -5.08 -14.41
CA PRO A 130 9.34 -6.35 -15.11
C PRO A 130 9.52 -7.58 -14.23
N ASN A 131 10.17 -7.45 -13.07
CA ASN A 131 10.40 -8.54 -12.11
C ASN A 131 9.34 -8.61 -10.99
N LEU A 132 8.30 -7.75 -11.03
CA LEU A 132 7.32 -7.68 -9.95
C LEU A 132 6.45 -8.94 -9.90
N ARG A 133 6.56 -9.69 -8.81
CA ARG A 133 5.81 -10.93 -8.57
C ARG A 133 4.58 -10.70 -7.69
N VAL A 134 4.66 -9.76 -6.77
CA VAL A 134 3.59 -9.47 -5.80
C VAL A 134 3.24 -7.99 -5.82
N LEU A 135 1.97 -7.70 -6.08
CA LEU A 135 1.41 -6.36 -6.02
C LEU A 135 0.18 -6.32 -5.10
N ASN A 136 0.21 -5.45 -4.10
CA ASN A 136 -0.95 -5.17 -3.26
C ASN A 136 -1.25 -3.68 -3.23
N VAL A 137 -2.41 -3.33 -3.80
CA VAL A 137 -2.96 -1.97 -3.88
C VAL A 137 -4.30 -1.88 -3.16
N SER A 138 -4.61 -2.84 -2.29
CA SER A 138 -5.91 -2.91 -1.61
C SER A 138 -6.20 -1.64 -0.80
N ARG A 139 -7.47 -1.21 -0.73
CA ARG A 139 -7.92 -0.03 0.03
C ARG A 139 -7.20 1.26 -0.36
N THR A 140 -6.92 1.43 -1.65
CA THR A 140 -6.37 2.68 -2.20
C THR A 140 -7.41 3.35 -3.12
N PRO A 141 -7.40 4.69 -3.25
CA PRO A 141 -8.25 5.41 -4.20
C PRO A 141 -7.71 5.32 -5.65
N LEU A 142 -7.03 4.22 -5.99
CA LEU A 142 -6.33 4.03 -7.23
C LEU A 142 -7.30 4.00 -8.42
N ARG A 143 -7.11 4.90 -9.38
CA ARG A 143 -7.95 5.06 -10.58
C ARG A 143 -7.27 4.60 -11.86
N ARG A 144 -5.93 4.57 -11.87
CA ARG A 144 -5.12 4.14 -13.02
C ARG A 144 -3.99 3.25 -12.55
N LEU A 145 -3.87 2.08 -13.17
CA LEU A 145 -2.79 1.13 -13.00
C LEU A 145 -2.19 0.86 -14.37
N GLY A 146 -0.86 0.92 -14.49
CA GLY A 146 -0.15 0.57 -15.72
C GLY A 146 -0.29 -0.91 -16.08
N TYR A 147 0.37 -1.31 -17.17
CA TYR A 147 0.41 -2.70 -17.60
C TYR A 147 0.98 -3.60 -16.50
N LEU A 148 0.27 -4.69 -16.22
CA LEU A 148 0.74 -5.71 -15.28
C LEU A 148 1.87 -6.51 -15.95
N PRO A 149 3.03 -6.68 -15.29
CA PRO A 149 4.14 -7.41 -15.89
C PRO A 149 3.80 -8.90 -16.01
N PRO A 150 4.34 -9.61 -17.01
CA PRO A 150 4.10 -11.04 -17.18
C PRO A 150 4.56 -11.90 -16.00
N SER A 151 5.50 -11.40 -15.19
CA SER A 151 6.02 -12.05 -13.98
C SER A 151 5.08 -11.98 -12.77
N LEU A 152 3.99 -11.21 -12.85
CA LEU A 152 3.09 -11.00 -11.71
C LEU A 152 2.33 -12.28 -11.36
N GLU A 153 2.54 -12.77 -10.14
CA GLU A 153 1.92 -14.00 -9.62
C GLU A 153 0.76 -13.71 -8.67
N VAL A 154 0.84 -12.61 -7.92
CA VAL A 154 -0.14 -12.26 -6.90
C VAL A 154 -0.56 -10.80 -7.06
N LEU A 155 -1.85 -10.59 -7.29
CA LEU A 155 -2.47 -9.27 -7.33
C LEU A 155 -3.57 -9.16 -6.29
N ARG A 156 -3.42 -8.22 -5.36
CA ARG A 156 -4.44 -7.85 -4.38
C ARG A 156 -4.91 -6.42 -4.61
N MET A 157 -6.19 -6.26 -4.90
CA MET A 157 -6.80 -4.96 -5.23
C MET A 157 -8.17 -4.82 -4.56
N ARG A 158 -8.36 -5.43 -3.39
CA ARG A 158 -9.60 -5.35 -2.61
C ARG A 158 -9.97 -3.90 -2.34
N ARG A 159 -11.26 -3.56 -2.48
CA ARG A 159 -11.76 -2.20 -2.19
C ARG A 159 -10.99 -1.12 -2.96
N THR A 160 -10.77 -1.35 -4.26
CA THR A 160 -10.30 -0.35 -5.23
C THR A 160 -11.36 -0.18 -6.32
N ASN A 161 -11.30 0.92 -7.07
CA ASN A 161 -12.18 1.18 -8.21
C ASN A 161 -11.55 0.77 -9.55
N LEU A 162 -10.56 -0.12 -9.52
CA LEU A 162 -9.85 -0.56 -10.71
C LEU A 162 -10.63 -1.64 -11.46
N GLN A 163 -10.58 -1.56 -12.79
CA GLN A 163 -11.03 -2.62 -13.69
C GLN A 163 -9.80 -3.17 -14.42
N LEU A 164 -9.62 -4.49 -14.35
CA LEU A 164 -8.56 -5.17 -15.09
C LEU A 164 -9.02 -5.43 -16.52
N ARG A 165 -8.25 -4.96 -17.49
CA ARG A 165 -8.48 -5.25 -18.93
C ARG A 165 -7.73 -6.49 -19.39
N HIS A 166 -6.60 -6.77 -18.77
CA HIS A 166 -5.72 -7.89 -19.09
C HIS A 166 -5.20 -8.51 -17.80
N VAL A 167 -5.19 -9.85 -17.77
CA VAL A 167 -4.63 -10.63 -16.67
C VAL A 167 -3.30 -11.21 -17.15
N PRO A 168 -2.19 -11.01 -16.39
CA PRO A 168 -0.90 -11.53 -16.81
C PRO A 168 -0.88 -13.06 -16.77
N PRO A 169 -0.11 -13.71 -17.67
CA PRO A 169 -0.13 -15.16 -17.85
C PRO A 169 0.24 -15.94 -16.59
N ASN A 170 1.13 -15.41 -15.75
CA ASN A 170 1.60 -16.09 -14.55
C ASN A 170 0.76 -15.78 -13.29
N LEU A 171 -0.39 -15.09 -13.42
CA LEU A 171 -1.19 -14.72 -12.26
C LEU A 171 -1.83 -15.96 -11.62
N ARG A 172 -1.41 -16.27 -10.39
CA ARG A 172 -1.91 -17.41 -9.61
C ARG A 172 -3.02 -17.00 -8.65
N VAL A 173 -2.90 -15.79 -8.09
CA VAL A 173 -3.82 -15.26 -7.08
C VAL A 173 -4.30 -13.89 -7.49
N LEU A 174 -5.62 -13.75 -7.69
CA LEU A 174 -6.28 -12.47 -7.86
C LEU A 174 -7.30 -12.28 -6.73
N ASP A 175 -7.09 -11.22 -5.96
CA ASP A 175 -7.91 -10.92 -4.81
C ASP A 175 -8.60 -9.55 -4.96
N MET A 176 -9.89 -9.57 -5.28
CA MET A 176 -10.72 -8.39 -5.50
C MET A 176 -11.69 -8.10 -4.34
N GLY A 177 -11.77 -8.97 -3.33
CA GLY A 177 -12.61 -8.79 -2.14
C GLY A 177 -13.81 -9.76 -2.07
N PRO A 178 -14.82 -9.48 -1.22
CA PRO A 178 -15.89 -10.43 -0.89
C PRO A 178 -16.83 -10.81 -2.05
N THR A 179 -16.66 -10.23 -3.24
CA THR A 179 -17.34 -10.66 -4.47
C THR A 179 -16.46 -11.51 -5.40
N GLY A 180 -15.25 -11.89 -4.99
CA GLY A 180 -14.40 -12.79 -5.78
C GLY A 180 -12.92 -12.76 -5.37
N THR A 181 -12.54 -13.63 -4.44
CA THR A 181 -11.19 -14.20 -4.46
C THR A 181 -11.19 -15.31 -5.49
N GLN A 182 -10.44 -15.13 -6.56
CA GLN A 182 -10.39 -16.11 -7.64
C GLN A 182 -8.94 -16.62 -7.72
N ARG A 183 -8.81 -17.94 -7.68
CA ARG A 183 -7.52 -18.64 -7.79
C ARG A 183 -7.52 -19.33 -9.13
N ALA A 184 -6.43 -19.20 -9.90
CA ALA A 184 -6.31 -19.95 -11.15
C ALA A 184 -6.41 -21.46 -10.85
N GLY A 185 -7.42 -22.13 -11.40
CA GLY A 185 -7.47 -23.59 -11.44
C GLY A 185 -6.43 -24.13 -12.43
N ARG A 186 -6.30 -25.46 -12.54
CA ARG A 186 -5.32 -26.13 -13.43
C ARG A 186 -5.37 -25.68 -14.92
N ARG A 187 -6.45 -25.00 -15.36
CA ARG A 187 -6.64 -24.49 -16.74
C ARG A 187 -6.34 -22.99 -16.93
N GLY A 188 -5.92 -22.29 -15.87
CA GLY A 188 -5.58 -20.86 -15.96
C GLY A 188 -6.77 -19.93 -16.15
N TRP A 189 -6.51 -18.63 -16.22
CA TRP A 189 -7.52 -17.56 -16.32
C TRP A 189 -8.21 -17.43 -17.68
N ARG A 190 -7.79 -18.21 -18.69
CA ARG A 190 -8.35 -18.18 -20.05
C ARG A 190 -9.78 -18.70 -20.11
N ASP A 191 -10.15 -19.60 -19.19
CA ASP A 191 -11.47 -20.25 -19.11
C ASP A 191 -12.31 -19.77 -17.92
N ALA A 192 -11.82 -18.78 -17.16
CA ALA A 192 -12.54 -18.27 -15.99
C ALA A 192 -13.76 -17.44 -16.44
N PRO A 193 -14.95 -17.64 -15.85
CA PRO A 193 -16.12 -16.85 -16.20
C PRO A 193 -15.83 -15.35 -15.99
N PRO A 194 -16.35 -14.46 -16.86
CA PRO A 194 -16.10 -13.03 -16.75
C PRO A 194 -16.45 -12.53 -15.34
N PRO A 195 -15.72 -11.54 -14.80
CA PRO A 195 -15.95 -11.06 -13.44
C PRO A 195 -17.41 -10.66 -13.27
N VAL A 196 -18.10 -11.31 -12.32
CA VAL A 196 -19.49 -11.01 -12.00
C VAL A 196 -19.54 -9.55 -11.57
N THR A 197 -20.02 -8.70 -12.46
CA THR A 197 -20.24 -7.29 -12.17
C THR A 197 -21.46 -7.23 -11.26
N VAL A 198 -21.25 -7.39 -9.96
CA VAL A 198 -22.28 -7.05 -8.98
C VAL A 198 -22.36 -5.54 -8.97
N GLN A 199 -23.16 -4.98 -9.87
CA GLN A 199 -23.58 -3.58 -9.78
C GLN A 199 -24.13 -3.37 -8.36
N PRO A 200 -23.72 -2.31 -7.64
CA PRO A 200 -24.32 -2.01 -6.35
C PRO A 200 -25.80 -1.78 -6.59
N ARG A 201 -26.65 -2.68 -6.06
CA ARG A 201 -28.10 -2.49 -5.99
C ARG A 201 -28.39 -1.24 -5.17
N ARG A 202 -28.44 -0.09 -5.84
CA ARG A 202 -29.12 1.11 -5.35
C ARG A 202 -30.09 1.54 -6.44
N GLU A 203 -31.34 1.71 -6.01
CA GLU A 203 -32.48 2.25 -6.75
C GLU A 203 -33.22 1.33 -7.74
N VAL A 204 -33.72 0.20 -7.25
CA VAL A 204 -35.03 -0.32 -7.70
C VAL A 204 -35.99 -0.30 -6.51
N ARG A 205 -36.27 0.89 -5.99
CA ARG A 205 -37.36 1.11 -5.02
C ARG A 205 -37.83 2.57 -5.00
N ARG A 206 -37.97 3.20 -6.17
CA ARG A 206 -38.69 4.49 -6.29
C ARG A 206 -39.72 4.56 -7.43
N ARG A 207 -39.86 3.51 -8.27
CA ARG A 207 -40.89 3.48 -9.33
C ARG A 207 -42.17 2.73 -8.99
N GLU A 208 -42.22 1.98 -7.89
CA GLU A 208 -43.43 1.22 -7.52
C GLU A 208 -44.37 1.95 -6.53
N VAL A 209 -43.86 2.94 -5.80
CA VAL A 209 -44.69 3.74 -4.88
C VAL A 209 -45.55 4.76 -5.63
N ARG A 210 -45.04 5.35 -6.73
CA ARG A 210 -45.83 6.26 -7.59
C ARG A 210 -46.93 5.56 -8.42
N ARG A 211 -46.83 4.26 -8.69
CA ARG A 211 -47.89 3.52 -9.42
C ARG A 211 -49.06 3.07 -8.53
N ARG A 212 -48.87 2.99 -7.21
CA ARG A 212 -49.96 2.69 -6.26
C ARG A 212 -50.76 3.93 -5.85
N GLU A 213 -50.16 5.11 -5.91
CA GLU A 213 -50.83 6.37 -5.56
C GLU A 213 -51.73 6.90 -6.70
N VAL A 214 -51.35 6.69 -7.96
CA VAL A 214 -52.18 7.07 -9.13
C VAL A 214 -53.40 6.16 -9.34
N ARG A 215 -53.41 4.96 -8.76
CA ARG A 215 -54.58 4.04 -8.84
C ARG A 215 -55.61 4.23 -7.72
N ARG A 216 -55.29 4.96 -6.65
CA ARG A 216 -56.21 5.20 -5.53
C ARG A 216 -57.13 6.42 -5.71
N THR A 217 -56.89 7.27 -6.72
CA THR A 217 -57.76 8.42 -7.03
C THR A 217 -58.83 8.14 -8.10
N ARG A 218 -58.97 6.90 -8.59
CA ARG A 218 -59.92 6.56 -9.68
C ARG A 218 -61.05 5.59 -9.31
N ARG A 219 -61.26 5.25 -8.03
CA ARG A 219 -62.40 4.40 -7.62
C ARG A 219 -62.97 4.82 -6.26
N GLY A 220 -64.12 5.50 -6.30
CA GLY A 220 -64.98 5.84 -5.16
C GLY A 220 -65.38 7.33 -5.20
N GLY A 221 -66.62 7.74 -5.44
CA GLY A 221 -67.88 7.00 -5.58
C GLY A 221 -68.90 7.80 -6.41
N ILE A 222 -69.94 7.10 -6.84
CA ILE A 222 -71.09 7.56 -7.61
C ILE A 222 -72.24 7.86 -6.63
N ARG A 223 -73.12 8.82 -7.00
CA ARG A 223 -74.60 8.91 -6.81
C ARG A 223 -75.01 10.34 -6.38
N VAL A 224 -76.11 11.00 -6.80
CA VAL A 224 -77.33 10.72 -7.60
C VAL A 224 -77.98 12.07 -8.00
N ARG A 225 -78.86 12.03 -9.02
CA ARG A 225 -79.70 13.07 -9.66
C ARG A 225 -80.69 13.88 -8.78
N ALA A 226 -81.28 14.89 -9.45
CA ALA A 226 -82.57 15.60 -9.25
C ALA A 226 -82.42 16.97 -8.55
N HIS A 227 -82.95 18.11 -9.03
CA HIS A 227 -84.07 18.45 -9.92
C HIS A 227 -83.66 19.53 -10.93
#